data_AF-A0A0C3FFZ2-F1
#
_entry.id   AF-A0A0C3FFZ2-F1
#
_cell.length_a   1.000
_cell.length_b   1.000
_cell.length_c   1.000
_cell.angle_alpha   90.00
_cell.angle_beta   90.00
_cell.angle_gamma   90.00
#
_symmetry.space_group_name_H-M   'P 1'
#
loop_
_entity.id
_entity.type
_entity.pdbx_description
1 polymer ?
#
loop_
_entity_poly.entity_id
_entity_poly.type
_entity_poly.pdbx_seq_one_letter_code
_entity_poly.pdbx_strand_id
1 'polypeptide(L)'
;MAYKTIFLFTLLPMLTFAQTYNATITEYGSGDSNDSGNCNQVTACGFYTQPGYSAAASQALFGVGPGQGAGPACGGCWQLTGEKDSVGNPLSSPGTIVVMVTNLCPSGGNQICGQPNLDSVNQYGAEVNFDLCINSGAADVFLTPSGVGLAVGTATKVDCSQWSGTINY
;
A
#
# COMPACT_ATOMS: atom_id res chain seq x y z
N MET A 1 54.28 -17.03 -26.21
CA MET A 1 53.76 -16.93 -24.82
C MET A 1 52.59 -15.96 -24.85
N ALA A 2 51.37 -16.43 -24.58
CA ALA A 2 50.19 -15.58 -24.42
C ALA A 2 49.35 -16.17 -23.29
N TYR A 3 49.34 -15.51 -22.14
CA TYR A 3 48.53 -15.91 -20.99
C TYR A 3 47.12 -15.36 -21.21
N LYS A 4 46.14 -16.26 -21.35
CA LYS A 4 44.72 -15.91 -21.42
C LYS A 4 44.21 -15.73 -19.98
N THR A 5 44.09 -14.49 -19.53
CA THR A 5 43.52 -14.17 -18.23
C THR A 5 42.02 -14.46 -18.26
N ILE A 6 41.58 -15.51 -17.55
CA ILE A 6 40.18 -15.83 -17.34
C ILE A 6 39.71 -15.00 -16.13
N PHE A 7 38.84 -14.02 -16.37
CA PHE A 7 38.13 -13.31 -15.30
C PHE A 7 36.94 -14.18 -14.84
N LEU A 8 37.03 -14.77 -13.64
CA LEU A 8 35.86 -15.29 -12.94
C LEU A 8 35.06 -14.10 -12.37
N PHE A 9 33.89 -13.82 -12.94
CA PHE A 9 32.90 -12.96 -12.30
C PHE A 9 32.18 -13.77 -11.22
N THR A 10 32.51 -13.54 -9.95
CA THR A 10 31.72 -14.03 -8.83
C THR A 10 30.41 -13.24 -8.76
N LEU A 11 29.29 -13.90 -9.07
CA LEU A 11 27.94 -13.40 -8.80
C LEU A 11 27.76 -13.31 -7.26
N LEU A 12 27.96 -12.12 -6.69
CA LEU A 12 27.48 -11.85 -5.33
C LEU A 12 25.95 -11.66 -5.39
N PRO A 13 25.16 -12.38 -4.58
CA PRO A 13 23.74 -12.09 -4.46
C PRO A 13 23.57 -10.67 -3.91
N MET A 14 22.85 -9.81 -4.63
CA MET A 14 22.42 -8.52 -4.08
C MET A 14 21.44 -8.78 -2.94
N LEU A 15 21.81 -8.40 -1.72
CA LEU A 15 20.89 -8.31 -0.59
C LEU A 15 19.93 -7.14 -0.87
N THR A 16 18.73 -7.45 -1.36
CA THR A 16 17.65 -6.46 -1.43
C THR A 16 17.09 -6.27 -0.03
N PHE A 17 17.39 -5.14 0.60
CA PHE A 17 16.68 -4.75 1.82
C PHE A 17 15.20 -4.50 1.49
N ALA A 18 14.30 -5.04 2.31
CA ALA A 18 12.87 -4.78 2.17
C ALA A 18 12.62 -3.28 2.41
N GLN A 19 11.93 -2.64 1.48
CA GLN A 19 11.61 -1.22 1.53
C GLN A 19 10.48 -0.99 2.54
N THR A 20 10.71 -0.16 3.56
CA THR A 20 9.74 0.14 4.63
C THR A 20 9.51 1.64 4.75
N TYR A 21 8.26 2.02 4.98
CA TYR A 21 7.81 3.39 5.24
C TYR A 21 6.97 3.46 6.52
N ASN A 22 6.94 4.63 7.16
CA ASN A 22 5.83 4.96 8.04
C ASN A 22 4.59 5.20 7.18
N ALA A 23 3.47 4.65 7.61
CA ALA A 23 2.24 4.64 6.84
C ALA A 23 1.09 5.16 7.70
N THR A 24 0.24 5.97 7.09
CA THR A 24 -1.16 6.03 7.48
C THR A 24 -1.94 4.95 6.74
N ILE A 25 -2.91 4.35 7.41
CA ILE A 25 -3.81 3.35 6.86
C ILE A 25 -5.23 3.82 7.09
N THR A 26 -5.97 4.04 6.00
CA THR A 26 -7.37 4.49 5.98
C THR A 26 -8.24 3.46 5.27
N GLU A 27 -9.50 3.79 5.00
CA GLU A 27 -10.42 2.94 4.24
C GLU A 27 -11.23 3.75 3.22
N TYR A 28 -11.58 3.10 2.12
CA TYR A 28 -12.50 3.60 1.11
C TYR A 28 -13.36 2.48 0.54
N GLY A 29 -14.52 2.82 0.03
CA GLY A 29 -15.41 1.87 -0.64
C GLY A 29 -16.87 2.04 -0.24
N SER A 30 -17.67 1.00 -0.48
CA SER A 30 -19.12 1.10 -0.31
C SER A 30 -19.48 1.34 1.15
N GLY A 31 -20.24 2.40 1.40
CA GLY A 31 -20.66 2.76 2.76
C GLY A 31 -19.64 3.60 3.53
N ASP A 32 -18.56 4.06 2.90
CA ASP A 32 -17.70 5.08 3.48
C ASP A 32 -18.41 6.45 3.55
N SER A 33 -17.79 7.40 4.27
CA SER A 33 -18.36 8.74 4.48
C SER A 33 -18.38 9.62 3.22
N ASN A 34 -17.68 9.21 2.16
CA ASN A 34 -17.54 9.95 0.92
C ASN A 34 -18.41 9.37 -0.21
N ASP A 35 -19.16 8.30 0.05
CA ASP A 35 -19.93 7.53 -0.92
C ASP A 35 -19.08 7.11 -2.14
N SER A 36 -17.86 6.61 -1.88
CA SER A 36 -16.88 6.28 -2.92
C SER A 36 -17.28 5.10 -3.83
N GLY A 37 -18.44 4.48 -3.59
CA GLY A 37 -18.94 3.32 -4.34
C GLY A 37 -18.12 2.05 -4.07
N ASN A 38 -18.32 1.00 -4.87
CA ASN A 38 -17.61 -0.28 -4.68
C ASN A 38 -16.15 -0.19 -5.12
N CYS A 39 -15.20 -0.54 -4.25
CA CYS A 39 -13.76 -0.54 -4.57
C CYS A 39 -13.24 -1.87 -5.16
N ASN A 40 -14.05 -2.94 -5.20
CA ASN A 40 -13.78 -4.18 -5.95
C ASN A 40 -14.30 -4.06 -7.39
N GLN A 41 -13.75 -3.12 -8.14
CA GLN A 41 -14.01 -2.92 -9.56
C GLN A 41 -12.74 -2.48 -10.26
N VAL A 42 -12.69 -2.51 -11.59
CA VAL A 42 -11.50 -2.09 -12.34
C VAL A 42 -11.11 -0.66 -11.95
N THR A 43 -9.90 -0.52 -11.40
CA THR A 43 -9.38 0.72 -10.78
C THR A 43 -8.18 1.25 -11.57
N ALA A 44 -7.41 2.20 -11.01
CA ALA A 44 -6.28 2.84 -11.70
C ALA A 44 -5.22 1.85 -12.23
N CYS A 45 -5.07 0.67 -11.63
CA CYS A 45 -4.16 -0.36 -12.14
C CYS A 45 -4.73 -1.21 -13.28
N GLY A 46 -5.99 -1.02 -13.67
CA GLY A 46 -6.65 -1.80 -14.71
C GLY A 46 -7.07 -3.21 -14.27
N PHE A 47 -7.15 -3.47 -12.96
CA PHE A 47 -7.64 -4.71 -12.37
C PHE A 47 -8.17 -4.47 -10.96
N TYR A 48 -8.77 -5.48 -10.35
CA TYR A 48 -9.14 -5.53 -8.93
C TYR A 48 -8.86 -6.91 -8.34
N THR A 49 -9.05 -7.08 -7.04
CA THR A 49 -8.87 -8.37 -6.36
C THR A 49 -10.16 -8.84 -5.72
N GLN A 50 -10.54 -10.09 -5.96
CA GLN A 50 -11.67 -10.73 -5.27
C GLN A 50 -11.58 -12.25 -5.42
N PRO A 51 -11.39 -13.02 -4.33
CA PRO A 51 -11.04 -12.55 -2.98
C PRO A 51 -9.63 -11.94 -2.94
N GLY A 52 -9.26 -11.33 -1.81
CA GLY A 52 -7.90 -10.86 -1.53
C GLY A 52 -7.84 -9.37 -1.21
N TYR A 53 -7.10 -9.01 -0.16
CA TYR A 53 -7.03 -7.64 0.34
C TYR A 53 -6.35 -6.71 -0.64
N SER A 54 -6.97 -5.56 -0.90
CA SER A 54 -6.40 -4.52 -1.74
C SER A 54 -6.45 -3.14 -1.09
N ALA A 55 -5.60 -2.26 -1.60
CA ALA A 55 -5.54 -0.87 -1.18
C ALA A 55 -5.26 0.07 -2.36
N ALA A 56 -5.69 1.31 -2.21
CA ALA A 56 -5.18 2.42 -3.00
C ALA A 56 -3.92 2.98 -2.32
N ALA A 57 -2.83 3.19 -3.08
CA ALA A 57 -1.60 3.78 -2.55
C ALA A 57 -1.58 5.30 -2.78
N SER A 58 -1.03 6.07 -1.83
CA SER A 58 -0.81 7.52 -2.03
C SER A 58 0.00 7.79 -3.30
N GLN A 59 -0.31 8.89 -3.98
CA GLN A 59 0.23 9.19 -5.31
C GLN A 59 1.77 9.16 -5.37
N ALA A 60 2.46 9.60 -4.31
CA ALA A 60 3.91 9.53 -4.22
C ALA A 60 4.45 8.10 -4.34
N LEU A 61 3.77 7.12 -3.73
CA LEU A 61 4.10 5.71 -3.86
C LEU A 61 3.57 5.12 -5.16
N PHE A 62 2.33 5.44 -5.54
CA PHE A 62 1.70 4.95 -6.76
C PHE A 62 2.53 5.27 -8.01
N GLY A 63 3.08 6.49 -8.07
CA GLY A 63 4.09 6.93 -9.02
C GLY A 63 3.58 7.70 -10.24
N VAL A 64 2.26 7.76 -10.47
CA VAL A 64 1.62 8.56 -11.51
C VAL A 64 0.34 9.22 -11.01
N GLY A 65 -0.10 10.29 -11.67
CA GLY A 65 -1.31 11.02 -11.28
C GLY A 65 -2.61 10.48 -11.88
N PRO A 66 -3.76 11.06 -11.50
CA PRO A 66 -5.06 10.69 -12.06
C PRO A 66 -5.09 10.73 -13.60
N GLY A 67 -5.71 9.73 -14.21
CA GLY A 67 -5.85 9.63 -15.67
C GLY A 67 -4.61 9.18 -16.43
N GLN A 68 -3.49 8.91 -15.75
CA GLN A 68 -2.24 8.44 -16.38
C GLN A 68 -2.11 6.92 -16.46
N GLY A 69 -3.11 6.18 -15.97
CA GLY A 69 -3.14 4.72 -15.97
C GLY A 69 -2.37 4.10 -14.80
N ALA A 70 -1.88 2.87 -15.01
CA ALA A 70 -1.21 2.09 -14.00
C ALA A 70 0.17 2.67 -13.65
N GLY A 71 0.37 3.02 -12.38
CA GLY A 71 1.66 3.42 -11.85
C GLY A 71 2.58 2.23 -11.54
N PRO A 72 3.88 2.47 -11.29
CA PRO A 72 4.86 1.43 -10.94
C PRO A 72 4.52 0.63 -9.67
N ALA A 73 3.66 1.14 -8.78
CA ALA A 73 3.24 0.39 -7.59
C ALA A 73 2.17 -0.67 -7.87
N CYS A 74 1.49 -0.63 -9.03
CA CYS A 74 0.41 -1.54 -9.36
C CYS A 74 0.83 -3.01 -9.26
N GLY A 75 0.05 -3.80 -8.53
CA GLY A 75 0.32 -5.23 -8.29
C GLY A 75 1.40 -5.50 -7.25
N GLY A 76 2.02 -4.46 -6.68
CA GLY A 76 2.95 -4.61 -5.57
C GLY A 76 2.24 -4.99 -4.28
N CYS A 77 2.83 -5.92 -3.52
CA CYS A 77 2.30 -6.36 -2.23
C CYS A 77 3.03 -5.73 -1.06
N TRP A 78 2.27 -5.33 -0.04
CA TRP A 78 2.77 -4.61 1.12
C TRP A 78 2.21 -5.21 2.39
N GLN A 79 3.09 -5.54 3.33
CA GLN A 79 2.72 -5.86 4.69
C GLN A 79 2.49 -4.56 5.46
N LEU A 80 1.26 -4.36 5.91
CA LEU A 80 0.85 -3.23 6.73
C LEU A 80 0.79 -3.67 8.19
N THR A 81 1.29 -2.83 9.10
CA THR A 81 1.18 -3.05 10.55
C THR A 81 0.65 -1.78 11.20
N GLY A 82 -0.47 -1.88 11.91
CA GLY A 82 -1.08 -0.75 12.63
C GLY A 82 -0.56 -0.66 14.06
N GLU A 83 -0.24 0.55 14.52
CA GLU A 83 0.33 0.76 15.86
C GLU A 83 -0.52 1.71 16.71
N LYS A 84 -0.93 2.85 16.12
CA LYS A 84 -1.63 3.93 16.84
C LYS A 84 -2.82 4.46 16.06
N ASP A 85 -3.77 5.09 16.73
CA ASP A 85 -4.85 5.87 16.13
C ASP A 85 -4.38 7.27 15.67
N SER A 86 -5.30 8.07 15.13
CA SER A 86 -5.02 9.41 14.60
C SER A 86 -4.62 10.46 15.64
N VAL A 87 -4.82 10.20 16.94
CA VAL A 87 -4.41 11.09 18.04
C VAL A 87 -3.23 10.54 18.84
N GLY A 88 -2.71 9.37 18.46
CA GLY A 88 -1.50 8.76 19.00
C GLY A 88 -1.72 7.71 20.10
N ASN A 89 -2.96 7.30 20.37
CA ASN A 89 -3.20 6.19 21.31
C ASN A 89 -2.85 4.86 20.63
N PRO A 90 -2.32 3.86 21.38
CA PRO A 90 -2.15 2.52 20.84
C PRO A 90 -3.48 1.92 20.36
N LEU A 91 -3.44 1.19 19.25
CA LEU A 91 -4.61 0.42 18.79
C LEU A 91 -4.97 -0.66 19.81
N SER A 92 -6.26 -0.84 20.07
CA SER A 92 -6.75 -1.89 20.98
C SER A 92 -6.62 -3.30 20.40
N SER A 93 -6.59 -3.40 19.07
CA SER A 93 -6.34 -4.63 18.31
C SER A 93 -5.44 -4.30 17.11
N PRO A 94 -4.10 -4.16 17.32
CA PRO A 94 -3.16 -3.89 16.23
C PRO A 94 -3.17 -5.07 15.24
N GLY A 95 -3.37 -4.74 13.96
CA GLY A 95 -3.43 -5.71 12.88
C GLY A 95 -2.17 -5.73 12.04
N THR A 96 -1.85 -6.90 11.48
CA THR A 96 -0.88 -7.05 10.41
C THR A 96 -1.54 -7.80 9.25
N ILE A 97 -1.55 -7.20 8.07
CA ILE A 97 -2.09 -7.81 6.84
C ILE A 97 -1.15 -7.59 5.68
N VAL A 98 -1.27 -8.41 4.63
CA VAL A 98 -0.64 -8.15 3.34
C VAL A 98 -1.71 -7.73 2.35
N VAL A 99 -1.52 -6.57 1.70
CA VAL A 99 -2.42 -6.03 0.69
C VAL A 99 -1.73 -5.94 -0.66
N MET A 100 -2.50 -5.98 -1.74
CA MET A 100 -2.04 -5.64 -3.08
C MET A 100 -2.48 -4.22 -3.46
N VAL A 101 -1.58 -3.43 -4.06
CA VAL A 101 -1.93 -2.12 -4.61
C VAL A 101 -2.68 -2.29 -5.92
N THR A 102 -3.95 -1.85 -5.93
CA THR A 102 -4.85 -1.93 -7.09
C THR A 102 -5.28 -0.56 -7.59
N ASN A 103 -5.19 0.46 -6.74
CA ASN A 103 -5.73 1.77 -7.05
C ASN A 103 -4.81 2.92 -6.60
N LEU A 104 -5.16 4.13 -7.03
CA LEU A 104 -4.51 5.38 -6.68
C LEU A 104 -5.32 6.12 -5.61
N CYS A 105 -4.65 6.54 -4.53
CA CYS A 105 -5.12 7.61 -3.66
C CYS A 105 -4.47 8.93 -4.10
N PRO A 106 -5.20 9.83 -4.79
CA PRO A 106 -4.62 11.01 -5.41
C PRO A 106 -4.18 12.04 -4.38
N SER A 107 -3.13 12.80 -4.70
CA SER A 107 -2.66 13.88 -3.81
C SER A 107 -3.58 15.11 -3.81
N GLY A 108 -4.31 15.33 -4.91
CA GLY A 108 -5.30 16.40 -5.02
C GLY A 108 -6.57 16.08 -4.22
N GLY A 109 -6.96 16.96 -3.30
CA GLY A 109 -8.19 16.83 -2.51
C GLY A 109 -8.12 15.86 -1.33
N ASN A 110 -7.05 15.08 -1.19
CA ASN A 110 -6.81 14.19 -0.05
C ASN A 110 -5.47 14.51 0.62
N GLN A 111 -5.52 15.24 1.74
CA GLN A 111 -4.32 15.66 2.47
C GLN A 111 -3.53 14.48 3.07
N ILE A 112 -4.18 13.34 3.33
CA ILE A 112 -3.51 12.14 3.87
C ILE A 112 -2.61 11.48 2.82
N CYS A 113 -3.00 11.59 1.54
CA CYS A 113 -2.25 11.12 0.37
C CYS A 113 -1.46 12.25 -0.33
N GLY A 114 -1.39 13.42 0.30
CA GLY A 114 -0.87 14.66 -0.28
C GLY A 114 0.66 14.81 -0.28
N GLN A 115 1.41 13.77 0.10
CA GLN A 115 2.88 13.82 0.08
C GLN A 115 3.38 14.07 -1.35
N PRO A 116 4.26 15.05 -1.59
CA PRO A 116 4.78 15.32 -2.94
C PRO A 116 5.79 14.27 -3.42
N ASN A 117 6.43 13.53 -2.50
CA ASN A 117 7.41 12.49 -2.75
C ASN A 117 7.57 11.60 -1.50
N LEU A 118 8.38 10.54 -1.60
CA LEU A 118 8.62 9.55 -0.54
C LEU A 118 9.56 10.02 0.59
N ASP A 119 10.11 11.24 0.49
CA ASP A 119 10.92 11.88 1.54
C ASP A 119 10.11 12.90 2.37
N SER A 120 8.83 13.08 2.02
CA SER A 120 7.91 14.01 2.68
C SER A 120 6.86 13.24 3.46
N VAL A 121 6.39 13.81 4.57
CA VAL A 121 5.37 13.19 5.43
C VAL A 121 4.05 13.97 5.40
N ASN A 122 2.94 13.28 5.65
CA ASN A 122 1.65 13.92 5.91
C ASN A 122 1.56 14.43 7.37
N GLN A 123 0.40 14.97 7.74
CA GLN A 123 0.15 15.54 9.08
C GLN A 123 0.29 14.54 10.24
N TYR A 124 0.35 13.24 9.96
CA TYR A 124 0.55 12.17 10.95
C TYR A 124 1.98 11.63 10.97
N GLY A 125 2.90 12.23 10.19
CA GLY A 125 4.30 11.81 10.14
C GLY A 125 4.56 10.60 9.23
N ALA A 126 3.63 10.25 8.33
CA ALA A 126 3.78 9.12 7.43
C ALA A 126 4.19 9.53 6.01
N GLU A 127 5.15 8.82 5.41
CA GLU A 127 5.60 9.04 4.03
C GLU A 127 4.58 8.55 2.99
N VAL A 128 3.76 7.55 3.36
CA VAL A 128 2.77 6.95 2.46
C VAL A 128 1.41 6.78 3.14
N ASN A 129 0.36 6.68 2.33
CA ASN A 129 -0.95 6.22 2.79
C ASN A 129 -1.38 4.97 2.02
N PHE A 130 -1.98 4.02 2.72
CA PHE A 130 -2.70 2.90 2.13
C PHE A 130 -4.18 3.01 2.48
N ASP A 131 -5.01 3.26 1.47
CA ASP A 131 -6.46 3.34 1.62
C ASP A 131 -7.05 1.95 1.39
N LEU A 132 -7.44 1.25 2.44
CA LEU A 132 -7.92 -0.13 2.38
C LEU A 132 -9.26 -0.20 1.67
N CYS A 133 -9.39 -1.11 0.70
CA CYS A 133 -10.67 -1.34 0.07
C CYS A 133 -11.61 -2.10 1.03
N ILE A 134 -12.67 -1.44 1.52
CA ILE A 134 -13.70 -2.02 2.39
C ILE A 134 -14.29 -3.28 1.75
N ASN A 135 -14.61 -3.21 0.46
CA ASN A 135 -15.24 -4.32 -0.27
C ASN A 135 -14.33 -5.57 -0.38
N SER A 136 -13.01 -5.43 -0.21
CA SER A 136 -12.07 -6.56 -0.20
C SER A 136 -12.00 -7.29 1.17
N GLY A 137 -12.63 -6.73 2.21
CA GLY A 137 -12.55 -7.19 3.60
C GLY A 137 -11.29 -6.72 4.34
N ALA A 138 -10.43 -5.92 3.70
CA ALA A 138 -9.17 -5.47 4.29
C ALA A 138 -9.39 -4.57 5.53
N ALA A 139 -10.34 -3.64 5.44
CA ALA A 139 -10.65 -2.72 6.54
C ALA A 139 -11.28 -3.43 7.75
N ASP A 140 -12.18 -4.40 7.49
CA ASP A 140 -12.87 -5.19 8.52
C ASP A 140 -11.92 -5.94 9.46
N VAL A 141 -10.74 -6.33 8.96
CA VAL A 141 -9.73 -7.06 9.75
C VAL A 141 -8.64 -6.15 10.33
N PHE A 142 -8.50 -4.92 9.84
CA PHE A 142 -7.40 -4.04 10.21
C PHE A 142 -7.83 -2.84 11.08
N LEU A 143 -8.89 -2.14 10.68
CA LEU A 143 -9.36 -0.90 11.30
C LEU A 143 -10.54 -1.15 12.23
N THR A 144 -11.56 -1.88 11.77
CA THR A 144 -12.79 -2.16 12.51
C THR A 144 -12.56 -2.81 13.88
N PRO A 145 -11.62 -3.76 14.07
CA PRO A 145 -11.41 -4.37 15.38
C PRO A 145 -10.96 -3.38 16.46
N SER A 146 -10.27 -2.31 16.04
CA SER A 146 -9.88 -1.21 16.93
C SER A 146 -10.89 -0.06 16.98
N GLY A 147 -11.92 -0.08 16.12
CA GLY A 147 -12.95 0.95 16.04
C GLY A 147 -12.43 2.32 15.57
N VAL A 148 -11.40 2.34 14.73
CA VAL A 148 -10.77 3.56 14.22
C VAL A 148 -10.95 3.67 12.71
N GLY A 149 -11.05 4.89 12.17
CA GLY A 149 -11.05 5.13 10.70
C GLY A 149 -9.66 5.45 10.13
N LEU A 150 -8.65 5.58 10.98
CA LEU A 150 -7.27 5.82 10.60
C LEU A 150 -6.33 5.18 11.61
N ALA A 151 -5.35 4.44 11.11
CA ALA A 151 -4.21 3.96 11.87
C ALA A 151 -2.91 4.59 11.36
N VAL A 152 -1.94 4.73 12.25
CA VAL A 152 -0.54 5.04 11.95
C VAL A 152 0.29 3.81 12.30
N GLY A 153 1.26 3.49 11.45
CA GLY A 153 2.18 2.39 11.67
C GLY A 153 3.17 2.28 10.52
N THR A 154 3.39 1.07 10.00
CA THR A 154 4.39 0.81 8.96
C THR A 154 3.84 0.06 7.76
N ALA A 155 4.45 0.29 6.60
CA ALA A 155 4.23 -0.47 5.37
C ALA A 155 5.57 -0.99 4.85
N THR A 156 5.70 -2.31 4.74
CA THR A 156 6.90 -2.97 4.22
C THR A 156 6.59 -3.70 2.92
N LYS A 157 7.35 -3.43 1.86
CA LYS A 157 7.21 -4.13 0.58
C LYS A 157 7.60 -5.59 0.77
N VAL A 158 6.74 -6.50 0.33
CA VAL A 158 6.96 -7.95 0.43
C VAL A 158 6.76 -8.63 -0.92
N ASP A 159 7.25 -9.86 -1.02
CA ASP A 159 6.93 -10.72 -2.17
C ASP A 159 5.44 -11.10 -2.15
N CYS A 160 4.78 -11.06 -3.31
CA CYS A 160 3.35 -11.36 -3.41
C CYS A 160 2.99 -12.83 -3.13
N SER A 161 3.96 -13.74 -2.96
CA SER A 161 3.72 -15.06 -2.37
C SER A 161 3.17 -14.99 -0.94
N GLN A 162 3.33 -13.86 -0.24
CA GLN A 162 2.74 -13.62 1.08
C GLN A 162 1.30 -13.08 1.00
N TRP A 163 0.87 -12.66 -0.18
CA TRP A 163 -0.50 -12.22 -0.42
C TRP A 163 -1.36 -13.39 -0.91
N SER A 164 -2.63 -13.41 -0.49
CA SER A 164 -3.60 -14.42 -0.92
C SER A 164 -4.82 -13.77 -1.56
N GLY A 165 -5.20 -14.25 -2.74
CA GLY A 165 -6.35 -13.75 -3.46
C GLY A 165 -6.33 -14.11 -4.95
N THR A 166 -7.20 -13.46 -5.71
CA THR A 166 -7.30 -13.59 -7.16
C THR A 166 -7.38 -12.20 -7.79
N ILE A 167 -6.60 -11.98 -8.84
CA ILE A 167 -6.64 -10.77 -9.66
C ILE A 167 -7.70 -10.96 -10.75
N ASN A 168 -8.56 -9.96 -10.93
CA ASN A 168 -9.61 -9.90 -11.94
C ASN A 168 -9.39 -8.66 -12.81
N TYR A 169 -9.41 -8.83 -14.14
CA TYR A 169 -9.19 -7.78 -15.14
C TYR A 169 -10.51 -7.31 -15.76
#